data_AF-A0A2V5LX40-F1
#
_entry.id   AF-A0A2V5LX40-F1
#
_cell.length_a   1.000
_cell.length_b   1.000
_cell.length_c   1.000
_cell.angle_alpha   90.00
_cell.angle_beta   90.00
_cell.angle_gamma   90.00
#
_symmetry.space_group_name_H-M   'P 1'
#
loop_
_entity.id
_entity.type
_entity.pdbx_description
1 polymer ?
#
loop_
_entity_poly.entity_id
_entity_poly.type
_entity_poly.pdbx_seq_one_letter_code
_entity_poly.pdbx_strand_id
1 'polypeptide(L)' 'MFFGLYRGGNDYEIYFEKFSDQIVLDRTRRAEDIHLWMKRYAERLEHYARLAPYNWFNFYPFWD' A
#
# COMPACT_ATOMS: atom_id res chain seq x y z
N MET A 1 7.18 3.91 0.62
CA MET A 1 6.51 2.70 1.11
C MET A 1 7.54 1.60 1.24
N PHE A 2 7.27 0.67 2.13
CA PHE A 2 8.11 -0.48 2.42
C PHE A 2 7.22 -1.73 2.36
N PHE A 3 7.70 -2.75 1.67
CA PHE A 3 7.02 -4.05 1.57
C PHE A 3 8.04 -5.17 1.78
N GLY A 4 7.73 -6.09 2.69
CA GLY A 4 8.50 -7.31 2.89
C GLY A 4 7.66 -8.50 2.45
N LEU A 5 8.19 -9.28 1.50
CA LEU A 5 7.55 -10.50 1.01
C LEU A 5 8.40 -11.70 1.41
N TYR A 6 7.78 -12.64 2.13
CA TYR A 6 8.36 -13.94 2.41
C TYR A 6 8.17 -14.88 1.22
N ARG A 7 9.27 -15.49 0.76
CA ARG A 7 9.30 -16.42 -0.38
C ARG A 7 9.45 -17.89 0.01
N GLY A 8 9.57 -18.19 1.31
CA GLY A 8 9.85 -19.55 1.79
C GLY A 8 11.31 -19.72 2.19
N GLY A 9 11.62 -20.72 3.00
CA GLY A 9 13.01 -21.10 3.27
C GLY A 9 13.88 -20.04 3.97
N ASN A 10 13.27 -19.13 4.74
CA ASN A 10 13.91 -17.92 5.28
C ASN A 10 14.36 -16.88 4.23
N ASP A 11 13.85 -16.97 3.00
CA ASP A 11 14.12 -15.98 1.95
C ASP A 11 13.07 -14.85 1.97
N TYR A 12 13.56 -13.62 1.88
CA TYR A 12 12.75 -12.40 1.91
C TYR A 12 13.14 -11.45 0.79
N GLU A 13 12.13 -10.92 0.12
CA GLU A 13 12.27 -9.80 -0.80
C GLU A 13 11.80 -8.52 -0.12
N ILE A 14 12.61 -7.47 -0.19
CA ILE A 14 12.32 -6.19 0.41
C ILE A 14 12.25 -5.13 -0.69
N TYR A 15 11.12 -4.43 -0.74
CA TYR A 15 10.90 -3.35 -1.69
C TYR A 15 10.77 -2.02 -0.96
N PHE A 16 11.57 -1.05 -1.39
CA PHE A 16 11.42 0.34 -1.03
C PHE A 16 11.00 1.13 -2.27
N GLU A 17 9.91 1.87 -2.14
CA GLU A 17 9.46 2.80 -3.17
C GLU A 17 9.21 4.18 -2.57
N LYS A 18 9.51 5.22 -3.33
CA LYS A 18 9.19 6.58 -2.92
C LYS A 18 7.70 6.83 -3.17
N PHE A 19 6.94 7.14 -2.11
CA PHE A 19 5.51 7.40 -2.25
C PHE A 19 5.21 8.84 -2.70
N SER A 20 5.87 9.80 -2.04
CA SER A 20 5.90 11.21 -2.42
C SER A 20 7.06 11.88 -1.70
N ASP A 21 7.59 12.96 -2.26
CA ASP A 21 8.45 13.91 -1.54
C ASP A 21 7.66 14.66 -0.46
N GLN A 22 6.47 15.14 -0.84
CA GLN A 22 5.58 15.89 0.03
C GLN A 22 4.13 15.67 -0.43
N ILE A 23 3.23 15.49 0.53
CA ILE A 23 1.79 15.47 0.27
C ILE A 23 1.25 16.87 0.59
N VAL A 24 0.85 17.60 -0.44
CA VAL A 24 0.18 18.90 -0.31
C VAL A 24 -1.30 18.68 -0.55
N LEU A 25 -2.12 19.22 0.35
CA LEU A 25 -3.58 19.13 0.27
C LEU A 25 -4.13 20.55 0.09
N ASP A 26 -4.87 20.76 -0.98
CA ASP A 26 -5.63 21.99 -1.17
C ASP A 26 -6.74 22.04 -0.11
N ARG A 27 -6.88 23.17 0.59
CA ARG A 27 -7.91 23.32 1.63
C ARG A 27 -9.32 23.21 1.06
N THR A 28 -9.53 23.70 -0.15
CA THR A 28 -10.84 23.70 -0.82
C THR A 28 -11.21 22.33 -1.36
N ARG A 29 -10.22 21.51 -1.72
CA ARG A 29 -10.39 20.16 -2.31
C ARG A 29 -9.85 19.05 -1.42
N ARG A 30 -9.72 19.32 -0.12
CA ARG A 30 -9.01 18.46 0.83
C ARG A 30 -9.50 17.02 0.80
N ALA A 31 -10.82 16.81 0.74
CA ALA A 31 -11.39 15.46 0.69
C ALA A 31 -10.99 14.72 -0.59
N GLU A 32 -11.05 15.38 -1.74
CA GLU A 32 -10.66 14.82 -3.04
C GLU A 32 -9.18 14.47 -3.08
N ASP A 33 -8.32 15.36 -2.57
CA ASP A 33 -6.88 15.11 -2.51
C ASP A 33 -6.56 13.94 -1.58
N ILE A 34 -7.22 13.85 -0.42
CA ILE A 34 -7.09 12.71 0.48
C ILE A 34 -7.51 11.43 -0.24
N HIS A 35 -8.66 11.42 -0.92
CA HIS A 35 -9.12 10.25 -1.68
C HIS A 35 -8.12 9.85 -2.77
N LEU A 36 -7.53 10.81 -3.48
CA LEU A 36 -6.50 10.56 -4.49
C LEU A 36 -5.29 9.84 -3.88
N TRP A 37 -4.76 10.36 -2.77
CA TRP A 37 -3.59 9.76 -2.12
C TRP A 37 -3.91 8.41 -1.48
N MET A 38 -5.09 8.25 -0.88
CA MET A 38 -5.56 6.97 -0.37
C MET A 38 -5.67 5.93 -1.48
N LYS A 39 -6.23 6.31 -2.64
CA LYS A 39 -6.34 5.42 -3.79
C LYS A 39 -4.96 4.96 -4.26
N ARG A 40 -4.01 5.89 -4.42
CA ARG A 40 -2.63 5.55 -4.82
C ARG A 40 -1.97 4.60 -3.82
N TYR A 41 -2.14 4.84 -2.53
CA TYR A 41 -1.65 3.94 -1.48
C TYR A 41 -2.25 2.53 -1.62
N ALA A 42 -3.57 2.45 -1.78
CA ALA A 42 -4.29 1.18 -1.93
C ALA A 42 -3.85 0.42 -3.20
N GLU A 43 -3.64 1.11 -4.33
CA GLU A 43 -3.15 0.51 -5.58
C GLU A 43 -1.76 -0.12 -5.41
N ARG A 44 -0.85 0.54 -4.67
CA ARG A 44 0.48 -0.01 -4.39
C ARG A 44 0.40 -1.21 -3.46
N LEU A 45 -0.45 -1.14 -2.45
CA LEU A 45 -0.69 -2.25 -1.53
C LEU A 45 -1.28 -3.47 -2.25
N GLU A 46 -2.27 -3.25 -3.11
CA GLU A 46 -2.89 -4.27 -3.95
C GLU A 46 -1.87 -4.95 -4.85
N HIS A 47 -0.97 -4.18 -5.49
CA HIS A 47 0.06 -4.73 -6.34
C HIS A 47 0.91 -5.79 -5.63
N TYR A 48 1.41 -5.49 -4.43
CA TYR A 48 2.23 -6.44 -3.65
C TYR A 48 1.40 -7.56 -3.04
N ALA A 49 0.17 -7.29 -2.61
CA ALA A 49 -0.76 -8.33 -2.16
C ALA A 49 -1.04 -9.34 -3.28
N ARG A 50 -1.21 -8.89 -4.54
CA ARG A 50 -1.37 -9.79 -5.69
C ARG A 50 -0.08 -10.54 -6.04
N LEU A 51 1.08 -9.92 -5.87
CA LEU A 51 2.39 -10.54 -6.13
C LEU A 51 2.73 -11.64 -5.11
N ALA A 52 2.22 -11.53 -3.89
CA ALA A 52 2.38 -12.53 -2.85
C ALA A 52 1.11 -12.66 -1.99
N PRO A 53 0.05 -13.32 -2.50
CA PRO A 53 -1.27 -13.36 -1.84
C PRO A 53 -1.25 -13.92 -0.42
N TYR A 54 -0.38 -14.90 -0.16
CA TYR A 54 -0.24 -15.51 1.17
C TYR A 54 0.51 -14.65 2.19
N ASN A 55 1.09 -13.52 1.76
CA ASN A 55 1.78 -12.57 2.64
C ASN A 55 0.84 -11.43 3.11
N TRP A 56 -0.41 -11.44 2.67
CA TRP A 56 -1.41 -10.48 3.10
C TRP A 56 -2.06 -10.94 4.41
N PHE A 57 -1.45 -10.57 5.54
CA PHE A 57 -1.92 -10.94 6.89
C PHE A 57 -3.07 -10.07 7.38
N ASN A 58 -4.12 -9.96 6.57
CA ASN A 58 -5.33 -9.25 6.95
C ASN A 58 -6.38 -10.25 7.42
N PHE A 59 -6.68 -10.22 8.72
CA PHE A 59 -7.64 -11.12 9.36
C PHE A 59 -8.96 -10.44 9.74
N TYR A 60 -9.14 -9.18 9.34
CA TYR A 60 -10.36 -8.44 9.67
C TYR A 60 -11.35 -8.47 8.51
N PRO A 61 -12.66 -8.54 8.80
CA PRO A 61 -13.69 -8.32 7.80
C PRO A 61 -13.73 -6.82 7.49
N PHE A 62 -12.96 -6.39 6.48
CA PHE A 62 -12.94 -5.00 6.02
C PHE A 62 -13.99 -4.69 4.96
N TRP A 63 -14.48 -5.72 4.27
CA TRP A 63 -15.42 -5.61 3.15
C TRP A 63 -16.74 -6.24 3.58
N ASP A 64 -17.71 -5.38 3.90
CA ASP A 64 -19.11 -5.73 4.14
C ASP A 64 -19.93 -5.57 2.85
#